data_AF-A0A2G5DSJ5-F1
#
_entry.id   AF-A0A2G5DSJ5-F1
#
_cell.length_a   1.000
_cell.length_b   1.000
_cell.length_c   1.000
_cell.angle_alpha   90.00
_cell.angle_beta   90.00
_cell.angle_gamma   90.00
#
_symmetry.space_group_name_H-M   'P 1'
#
loop_
_entity.id
_entity.type
_entity.pdbx_description
1 polymer ?
#
loop_
_entity_poly.entity_id
_entity_poly.type
_entity_poly.pdbx_seq_one_letter_code
_entity_poly.pdbx_strand_id
1 'polypeptide(L)'
;MVRELRKSSCAVIVFVFFFLHVYAGDDDDADGGIITTRTSVLSRLDFPSDFVFGAGSSAYQVEGATAEDGRKPSIWDTFTQEGKTADKGTGDIAADQYHQYKEDVKLMHKMGLDAYRFSISWSRIIPDGHGSVNPKGVIYYNNLIDELVSYGIEAHVTLSHFDIPQALQDEYEGILSPKFIEDFTAYADVCFKEFGDRVKSWMTFNEPNIQTVTGNGMGMMPPGRCSYPFGFGNCSKGDSTTEPYLAAHNILLSHAAAVHVYRTNYQEKQKGKIGITLLAFWFEPMTNLTQDVAATERICDFQLGWYVS
;
A
#
# COMPACT_ATOMS: atom_id res chain seq x y z
N MET A 1 20.03 23.62 4.99
CA MET A 1 19.46 24.92 4.59
C MET A 1 18.29 24.63 3.67
N VAL A 2 17.08 24.57 4.24
CA VAL A 2 15.84 24.24 3.52
C VAL A 2 15.56 25.37 2.53
N ARG A 3 15.63 25.09 1.24
CA ARG A 3 15.19 26.02 0.19
C ARG A 3 13.80 25.59 -0.27
N GLU A 4 12.87 26.51 -0.09
CA GLU A 4 11.46 26.43 -0.46
C GLU A 4 11.26 25.94 -1.90
N LEU A 5 10.57 24.81 -2.05
CA LEU A 5 9.80 24.50 -3.26
C LEU A 5 8.43 25.16 -3.10
N ARG A 6 8.24 26.32 -3.73
CA ARG A 6 6.93 26.97 -3.83
C ARG A 6 6.34 26.75 -5.23
N LYS A 7 5.07 26.28 -5.21
CA LYS A 7 4.02 26.33 -6.24
C LYS A 7 3.84 25.09 -7.15
N SER A 8 3.31 24.03 -6.55
CA SER A 8 1.99 23.50 -6.90
C SER A 8 1.33 23.03 -5.61
N SER A 9 0.02 23.23 -5.45
CA SER A 9 -0.72 22.82 -4.24
C SER A 9 -0.90 21.29 -4.18
N CYS A 10 0.19 20.52 -4.26
CA CYS A 10 0.23 19.14 -3.84
C CYS A 10 0.58 19.13 -2.35
N ALA A 11 -0.40 18.81 -1.50
CA ALA A 11 -0.11 18.48 -0.11
C ALA A 11 0.63 17.14 -0.09
N VAL A 12 1.92 17.15 0.26
CA VAL A 12 2.66 15.93 0.56
C VAL A 12 2.27 15.50 1.97
N ILE A 13 1.52 14.40 2.08
CA ILE A 13 1.25 13.75 3.37
C ILE A 13 2.34 12.70 3.55
N VAL A 14 3.21 12.92 4.52
CA VAL A 14 4.27 11.96 4.88
C VAL A 14 3.71 11.01 5.94
N PHE A 15 3.53 9.74 5.57
CA PHE A 15 3.28 8.68 6.56
C PHE A 15 4.65 8.18 7.05
N VAL A 16 4.96 8.43 8.32
CA VAL A 16 6.14 7.86 8.97
C VAL A 16 5.72 6.58 9.70
N PHE A 17 6.09 5.42 9.16
CA PHE A 17 5.89 4.15 9.84
C PHE A 17 7.08 3.89 10.76
N PHE A 18 6.85 3.89 12.07
CA PHE A 18 7.81 3.39 13.04
C PHE A 18 7.62 1.88 13.17
N PHE A 19 8.58 1.08 12.67
CA PHE A 19 8.61 -0.36 12.94
C PHE A 19 9.12 -0.59 14.36
N LEU A 20 8.21 -0.68 15.33
CA LEU A 20 8.52 -1.19 16.67
C LEU A 20 8.69 -2.71 16.59
N HIS A 21 9.93 -3.19 16.59
CA HIS A 21 10.24 -4.59 16.89
C HIS A 21 10.03 -4.81 18.39
N VAL A 22 8.87 -5.33 18.77
CA VAL A 22 8.65 -5.84 20.13
C VAL A 22 9.25 -7.24 20.19
N TYR A 23 10.45 -7.37 20.76
CA TYR A 23 10.89 -8.67 21.27
C TYR A 23 10.03 -8.98 22.50
N ALA A 24 9.21 -10.03 22.41
CA ALA A 24 8.69 -10.68 23.61
C ALA A 24 9.86 -11.45 24.22
N GLY A 25 10.58 -10.80 25.15
CA GLY A 25 11.44 -11.51 26.08
C GLY A 25 10.56 -12.14 27.15
N ASP A 26 10.76 -13.44 27.40
CA ASP A 26 10.22 -14.11 28.58
C ASP A 26 10.90 -13.50 29.81
N ASP A 27 10.24 -12.55 30.48
CA ASP A 27 10.67 -12.02 31.77
C ASP A 27 10.21 -12.97 32.88
N ASP A 28 11.00 -14.02 33.12
CA ASP A 28 11.08 -14.64 34.44
C ASP A 28 12.04 -13.79 35.28
N ASP A 29 11.51 -12.87 36.09
CA ASP A 29 12.12 -12.50 37.36
C ASP A 29 11.12 -11.82 38.30
N ALA A 30 10.84 -12.50 39.40
CA ALA A 30 10.03 -12.05 40.50
C ALA A 30 10.87 -11.20 41.46
N ASP A 31 10.60 -9.90 41.57
CA ASP A 31 10.65 -9.22 42.87
C ASP A 31 9.76 -7.97 42.91
N GLY A 32 9.05 -7.81 44.03
CA GLY A 32 8.02 -6.83 44.28
C GLY A 32 8.56 -5.42 44.50
N GLY A 33 8.70 -4.66 43.42
CA GLY A 33 8.79 -3.21 43.44
C GLY A 33 7.90 -2.60 42.36
N ILE A 34 7.00 -1.69 42.73
CA ILE A 34 6.32 -0.82 41.75
C ILE A 34 7.39 0.12 41.18
N ILE A 35 8.11 -0.34 40.17
CA ILE A 35 8.91 0.54 39.32
C ILE A 35 7.90 1.29 38.47
N THR A 36 7.50 2.47 38.96
CA THR A 36 6.82 3.46 38.13
C THR A 36 7.89 4.00 37.18
N THR A 37 8.17 3.30 36.09
CA THR A 37 8.96 3.86 35.00
C THR A 37 8.17 5.05 34.46
N ARG A 38 8.61 6.27 34.78
CA ARG A 38 8.17 7.49 34.08
C ARG A 38 8.59 7.38 32.62
N THR A 39 7.76 6.77 31.79
CA THR A 39 7.86 6.88 30.34
C THR A 39 7.10 8.12 29.90
N SER A 40 7.75 9.28 29.91
CA SER A 40 7.22 10.44 29.19
C SER A 40 8.37 11.30 28.66
N VAL A 41 9.15 10.75 27.73
CA VAL A 41 10.04 11.57 26.90
C VAL A 41 9.27 12.15 25.70
N LEU A 42 8.10 11.58 25.35
CA LEU A 42 7.22 12.08 24.29
C LEU A 42 5.76 11.67 24.57
N SER A 43 4.81 12.52 24.22
CA SER A 43 3.35 12.36 24.38
C SER A 43 2.60 12.93 23.17
N ARG A 44 1.30 12.66 23.03
CA ARG A 44 0.47 13.25 21.96
C ARG A 44 0.41 14.78 22.03
N LEU A 45 0.64 15.37 23.20
CA LEU A 45 0.62 16.83 23.39
C LEU A 45 1.85 17.52 22.77
N ASP A 46 2.88 16.75 22.40
CA ASP A 46 4.07 17.25 21.72
C ASP A 46 3.85 17.42 20.20
N PHE A 47 2.67 17.06 19.70
CA PHE A 47 2.27 17.17 18.30
C PHE A 47 1.13 18.18 18.15
N PRO A 48 0.94 18.78 16.95
CA PRO A 48 -0.23 19.60 16.65
C PRO A 48 -1.53 18.87 17.00
N SER A 49 -2.55 19.60 17.45
CA SER A 49 -3.83 19.01 17.87
C SER A 49 -4.59 18.29 16.73
N ASP A 50 -4.26 18.59 15.48
CA ASP A 50 -4.77 17.96 14.28
C ASP A 50 -3.83 16.87 13.71
N PHE A 51 -2.79 16.49 14.46
CA PHE A 51 -1.92 15.37 14.09
C PHE A 51 -2.67 14.05 14.26
N VAL A 52 -2.65 13.24 13.19
CA VAL A 52 -3.35 11.95 13.12
C VAL A 52 -2.38 10.83 13.47
N PHE A 53 -2.66 10.09 14.54
CA PHE A 53 -1.97 8.84 14.86
C PHE A 53 -2.79 7.65 14.37
N GLY A 54 -2.15 6.71 13.68
CA GLY A 54 -2.84 5.56 13.12
C GLY A 54 -1.95 4.33 12.98
N ALA A 55 -2.55 3.26 12.46
CA ALA A 55 -1.85 2.06 12.02
C ALA A 55 -2.19 1.77 10.55
N GLY A 56 -1.39 0.91 9.90
CA GLY A 56 -1.54 0.54 8.50
C GLY A 56 -1.52 -0.96 8.27
N SER A 57 -2.32 -1.43 7.31
CA SER A 57 -2.30 -2.80 6.79
C SER A 57 -2.49 -2.82 5.27
N SER A 58 -2.43 -4.02 4.68
CA SER A 58 -2.83 -4.26 3.29
C SER A 58 -3.71 -5.51 3.18
N ALA A 59 -4.61 -5.49 2.21
CA ALA A 59 -5.65 -6.50 2.03
C ALA A 59 -5.08 -7.93 2.01
N TYR A 60 -4.11 -8.20 1.14
CA TYR A 60 -3.52 -9.55 1.04
C TYR A 60 -2.82 -10.01 2.33
N GLN A 61 -2.31 -9.09 3.14
CA GLN A 61 -1.59 -9.42 4.37
C GLN A 61 -2.50 -9.71 5.56
N VAL A 62 -3.76 -9.26 5.56
CA VAL A 62 -4.63 -9.37 6.74
C VAL A 62 -6.01 -9.97 6.47
N GLU A 63 -6.56 -9.84 5.25
CA GLU A 63 -7.96 -10.23 5.00
C GLU A 63 -8.19 -11.74 5.05
N GLY A 64 -7.36 -12.52 4.34
CA GLY A 64 -7.68 -13.92 4.07
C GLY A 64 -8.92 -14.07 3.18
N ALA A 65 -9.65 -15.17 3.38
CA ALA A 65 -10.89 -15.49 2.67
C ALA A 65 -10.71 -15.40 1.14
N THR A 66 -9.60 -15.96 0.65
CA THR A 66 -9.11 -15.75 -0.73
C THR A 66 -10.03 -16.33 -1.80
N ALA A 67 -10.86 -17.31 -1.44
CA ALA A 67 -11.81 -17.98 -2.33
C ALA A 67 -13.28 -17.75 -1.93
N GLU A 68 -13.56 -16.80 -1.04
CA GLU A 68 -14.92 -16.57 -0.52
C GLU A 68 -15.66 -15.45 -1.25
N ASP A 69 -16.99 -15.56 -1.25
CA ASP A 69 -17.91 -14.50 -1.67
C ASP A 69 -17.59 -13.87 -3.04
N GLY A 70 -17.06 -14.68 -3.96
CA GLY A 70 -16.80 -14.27 -5.34
C GLY A 70 -15.48 -13.54 -5.57
N ARG A 71 -14.60 -13.39 -4.56
CA ARG A 71 -13.21 -12.98 -4.81
C ARG A 71 -12.53 -13.99 -5.75
N LYS A 72 -11.70 -13.49 -6.67
CA LYS A 72 -10.81 -14.31 -7.52
C LYS A 72 -9.34 -14.08 -7.13
N PRO A 73 -8.40 -14.93 -7.59
CA PRO A 73 -6.99 -14.78 -7.28
C PRO A 73 -6.40 -13.43 -7.73
N SER A 74 -5.59 -12.81 -6.86
CA SER A 74 -4.60 -11.80 -7.21
C SER A 74 -3.28 -12.44 -7.63
N ILE A 75 -2.34 -11.62 -8.12
CA ILE A 75 -0.98 -12.09 -8.43
C ILE A 75 -0.24 -12.67 -7.22
N TRP A 76 -0.58 -12.21 -6.01
CA TRP A 76 0.00 -12.75 -4.78
C TRP A 76 -0.54 -14.15 -4.44
N ASP A 77 -1.84 -14.41 -4.65
CA ASP A 77 -2.41 -15.74 -4.43
C ASP A 77 -1.66 -16.75 -5.29
N THR A 78 -1.57 -16.52 -6.60
CA THR A 78 -0.87 -17.42 -7.53
C THR A 78 0.59 -17.63 -7.13
N PHE A 79 1.31 -16.55 -6.82
CA PHE A 79 2.73 -16.63 -6.49
C PHE A 79 2.99 -17.41 -5.19
N THR A 80 2.17 -17.23 -4.16
CA THR A 80 2.31 -17.98 -2.90
C THR A 80 1.87 -19.43 -3.05
N GLN A 81 0.83 -19.72 -3.83
CA GLN A 81 0.38 -21.10 -4.12
C GLN A 81 1.42 -21.91 -4.92
N GLU A 82 2.24 -21.23 -5.74
CA GLU A 82 3.42 -21.84 -6.37
C GLU A 82 4.59 -22.09 -5.39
N GLY A 83 4.42 -21.72 -4.12
CA GLY A 83 5.43 -21.88 -3.07
C GLY A 83 6.64 -20.97 -3.27
N LYS A 84 6.48 -19.78 -3.88
CA LYS A 84 7.61 -18.87 -4.14
C LYS A 84 7.99 -17.98 -2.95
N THR A 85 7.27 -18.07 -1.84
CA THR A 85 7.64 -17.46 -0.55
C THR A 85 8.72 -18.26 0.17
N ALA A 86 9.50 -17.59 1.01
CA ALA A 86 10.64 -18.19 1.72
C ALA A 86 10.23 -19.31 2.68
N ASP A 87 9.11 -19.12 3.39
CA ASP A 87 8.52 -20.06 4.34
C ASP A 87 7.41 -20.94 3.74
N LYS A 88 7.14 -20.79 2.43
CA LYS A 88 6.01 -21.43 1.73
C LYS A 88 4.63 -21.04 2.27
N GLY A 89 4.53 -19.96 3.06
CA GLY A 89 3.27 -19.44 3.56
C GLY A 89 2.42 -18.79 2.46
N THR A 90 1.11 -18.76 2.69
CA THR A 90 0.11 -18.15 1.81
C THR A 90 -0.71 -17.09 2.56
N GLY A 91 -1.44 -16.26 1.82
CA GLY A 91 -2.40 -15.29 2.37
C GLY A 91 -3.82 -15.84 2.51
N ASP A 92 -4.01 -17.17 2.45
CA ASP A 92 -5.36 -17.77 2.34
C ASP A 92 -6.25 -17.43 3.55
N ILE A 93 -5.66 -17.44 4.75
CA ILE A 93 -6.33 -17.06 6.01
C ILE A 93 -5.75 -15.74 6.52
N ALA A 94 -4.43 -15.56 6.49
CA ALA A 94 -3.74 -14.38 7.02
C ALA A 94 -4.13 -14.11 8.50
N ALA A 95 -4.54 -12.88 8.82
CA ALA A 95 -5.09 -12.52 10.13
C ALA A 95 -6.62 -12.70 10.22
N ASP A 96 -7.25 -13.20 9.14
CA ASP A 96 -8.69 -13.45 9.03
C ASP A 96 -9.56 -12.19 9.27
N GLN A 97 -9.03 -11.02 8.90
CA GLN A 97 -9.74 -9.74 9.05
C GLN A 97 -11.05 -9.72 8.28
N TYR A 98 -11.18 -10.49 7.18
CA TYR A 98 -12.44 -10.60 6.44
C TYR A 98 -13.62 -10.97 7.36
N HIS A 99 -13.38 -11.86 8.33
CA HIS A 99 -14.37 -12.27 9.32
C HIS A 99 -14.27 -11.49 10.64
N GLN A 100 -13.06 -11.06 11.02
CA GLN A 100 -12.77 -10.54 12.37
C GLN A 100 -12.64 -9.01 12.45
N TYR A 101 -12.93 -8.28 11.37
CA TYR A 101 -12.74 -6.83 11.29
C TYR A 101 -13.36 -6.04 12.46
N LYS A 102 -14.47 -6.50 13.04
CA LYS A 102 -15.08 -5.83 14.20
C LYS A 102 -14.19 -5.84 15.44
N GLU A 103 -13.56 -6.97 15.72
CA GLU A 103 -12.64 -7.09 16.86
C GLU A 103 -11.35 -6.29 16.59
N ASP A 104 -10.86 -6.30 15.35
CA ASP A 104 -9.73 -5.46 14.93
C ASP A 104 -10.02 -3.97 15.17
N VAL A 105 -11.17 -3.47 14.69
CA VAL A 105 -11.56 -2.06 14.87
C VAL A 105 -11.72 -1.71 16.35
N LYS A 106 -12.28 -2.60 17.16
CA LYS A 106 -12.41 -2.40 18.61
C LYS A 106 -11.05 -2.31 19.29
N LEU A 107 -10.06 -3.11 18.87
CA LEU A 107 -8.68 -3.01 19.36
C LEU A 107 -8.04 -1.67 18.94
N MET A 108 -8.26 -1.25 17.69
CA MET A 108 -7.79 0.06 17.19
C MET A 108 -8.36 1.22 18.02
N HIS A 109 -9.66 1.16 18.35
CA HIS A 109 -10.28 2.15 19.22
C HIS A 109 -9.67 2.15 20.62
N LYS A 110 -9.47 0.97 21.21
CA LYS A 110 -8.85 0.83 22.55
C LYS A 110 -7.41 1.36 22.59
N MET A 111 -6.66 1.22 21.50
CA MET A 111 -5.32 1.79 21.35
C MET A 111 -5.33 3.32 21.13
N GLY A 112 -6.49 3.91 20.86
CA GLY A 112 -6.64 5.35 20.63
C GLY A 112 -6.16 5.80 19.25
N LEU A 113 -6.39 4.99 18.20
CA LEU A 113 -6.09 5.39 16.82
C LEU A 113 -7.07 6.47 16.36
N ASP A 114 -6.55 7.49 15.70
CA ASP A 114 -7.34 8.51 14.98
C ASP A 114 -7.68 8.04 13.57
N ALA A 115 -6.81 7.24 12.95
CA ALA A 115 -7.01 6.72 11.60
C ALA A 115 -6.51 5.28 11.45
N TYR A 116 -7.11 4.56 10.51
CA TYR A 116 -6.64 3.28 10.03
C TYR A 116 -6.41 3.34 8.52
N ARG A 117 -5.17 3.08 8.12
CA ARG A 117 -4.81 2.91 6.72
C ARG A 117 -4.98 1.44 6.33
N PHE A 118 -5.83 1.16 5.36
CA PHE A 118 -5.96 -0.19 4.79
C PHE A 118 -6.00 -0.11 3.27
N SER A 119 -5.82 -1.24 2.58
CA SER A 119 -6.05 -1.31 1.14
C SER A 119 -7.33 -2.07 0.80
N ILE A 120 -7.92 -1.72 -0.33
CA ILE A 120 -9.02 -2.48 -0.92
C ILE A 120 -8.41 -3.50 -1.89
N SER A 121 -8.81 -4.77 -1.77
CA SER A 121 -8.41 -5.80 -2.72
C SER A 121 -9.20 -5.65 -4.00
N TRP A 122 -8.51 -5.27 -5.07
CA TRP A 122 -9.11 -5.14 -6.40
C TRP A 122 -9.77 -6.46 -6.82
N SER A 123 -9.09 -7.58 -6.60
CA SER A 123 -9.61 -8.93 -6.91
C SER A 123 -10.88 -9.33 -6.14
N ARG A 124 -11.19 -8.63 -5.04
CA ARG A 124 -12.45 -8.79 -4.29
C ARG A 124 -13.57 -7.88 -4.82
N ILE A 125 -13.22 -6.67 -5.30
CA ILE A 125 -14.18 -5.68 -5.83
C ILE A 125 -14.56 -5.97 -7.28
N ILE A 126 -13.59 -6.24 -8.15
CA ILE A 126 -13.79 -6.62 -9.55
C ILE A 126 -12.96 -7.89 -9.80
N PRO A 127 -13.56 -9.08 -9.66
CA PRO A 127 -12.80 -10.34 -9.64
C PRO A 127 -12.02 -10.65 -10.92
N ASP A 128 -12.56 -10.29 -12.09
CA ASP A 128 -11.86 -10.45 -13.38
C ASP A 128 -10.97 -9.24 -13.72
N GLY A 129 -10.81 -8.30 -12.78
CA GLY A 129 -10.07 -7.05 -12.92
C GLY A 129 -10.77 -5.95 -13.71
N HIS A 130 -11.62 -6.31 -14.66
CA HIS A 130 -12.59 -5.41 -15.29
C HIS A 130 -13.99 -6.03 -15.34
N GLY A 131 -14.98 -5.21 -15.68
CA GLY A 131 -16.36 -5.66 -15.84
C GLY A 131 -17.19 -5.57 -14.56
N SER A 132 -17.78 -6.70 -14.14
CA SER A 132 -18.82 -6.69 -13.10
C SER A 132 -18.23 -6.53 -11.71
N VAL A 133 -18.81 -5.59 -10.94
CA VAL A 133 -18.51 -5.41 -9.53
C VAL A 133 -19.10 -6.55 -8.72
N ASN A 134 -18.31 -7.09 -7.78
CA ASN A 134 -18.78 -8.06 -6.80
C ASN A 134 -19.49 -7.34 -5.64
N PRO A 135 -20.83 -7.46 -5.50
CA PRO A 135 -21.57 -6.78 -4.44
C PRO A 135 -21.17 -7.26 -3.04
N LYS A 136 -20.69 -8.50 -2.88
CA LYS A 136 -20.25 -9.00 -1.57
C LYS A 136 -18.94 -8.37 -1.13
N GLY A 137 -18.00 -8.19 -2.05
CA GLY A 137 -16.79 -7.41 -1.79
C GLY A 137 -17.09 -5.97 -1.38
N VAL A 138 -18.03 -5.32 -2.06
CA VAL A 138 -18.48 -3.96 -1.70
C VAL A 138 -19.13 -3.93 -0.32
N ILE A 139 -19.95 -4.93 0.04
CA ILE A 139 -20.56 -5.02 1.38
C ILE A 139 -19.49 -5.16 2.46
N TYR A 140 -18.46 -5.98 2.25
CA TYR A 140 -17.36 -6.13 3.22
C TYR A 140 -16.68 -4.80 3.54
N TYR A 141 -16.23 -4.05 2.51
CA TYR A 141 -15.56 -2.76 2.75
C TYR A 141 -16.51 -1.70 3.30
N ASN A 142 -17.79 -1.68 2.91
CA ASN A 142 -18.79 -0.82 3.55
C ASN A 142 -18.88 -1.11 5.04
N ASN A 143 -18.98 -2.38 5.42
CA ASN A 143 -19.08 -2.77 6.83
C ASN A 143 -17.82 -2.41 7.62
N LEU A 144 -16.63 -2.62 7.05
CA LEU A 144 -15.36 -2.21 7.69
C LEU A 144 -15.30 -0.70 7.89
N ILE A 145 -15.63 0.08 6.85
CA ILE A 145 -15.62 1.54 6.90
C ILE A 145 -16.65 2.06 7.92
N ASP A 146 -17.86 1.50 7.92
CA ASP A 146 -18.91 1.89 8.87
C ASP A 146 -18.51 1.58 10.31
N GLU A 147 -17.88 0.43 10.55
CA GLU A 147 -17.37 0.07 11.88
C GLU A 147 -16.29 1.06 12.34
N LEU A 148 -15.30 1.38 11.49
CA LEU A 148 -14.27 2.39 11.79
C LEU A 148 -14.88 3.75 12.14
N VAL A 149 -15.81 4.24 11.30
CA VAL A 149 -16.48 5.51 11.49
C VAL A 149 -17.31 5.51 12.78
N SER A 150 -17.92 4.38 13.15
CA SER A 150 -18.69 4.27 14.41
C SER A 150 -17.84 4.48 15.66
N TYR A 151 -16.54 4.18 15.58
CA TYR A 151 -15.56 4.40 16.64
C TYR A 151 -14.78 5.72 16.50
N GLY A 152 -15.14 6.56 15.53
CA GLY A 152 -14.47 7.83 15.24
C GLY A 152 -13.09 7.68 14.59
N ILE A 153 -12.80 6.52 13.99
CA ILE A 153 -11.53 6.24 13.32
C ILE A 153 -11.67 6.59 11.83
N GLU A 154 -10.78 7.44 11.32
CA GLU A 154 -10.77 7.81 9.90
C GLU A 154 -10.29 6.64 9.02
N ALA A 155 -11.04 6.37 7.94
CA ALA A 155 -10.62 5.43 6.90
C ALA A 155 -9.65 6.10 5.91
N HIS A 156 -8.41 5.64 5.87
CA HIS A 156 -7.39 6.08 4.91
C HIS A 156 -7.12 4.95 3.91
N VAL A 157 -7.63 5.06 2.69
CA VAL A 157 -7.72 3.90 1.79
C VAL A 157 -6.61 3.92 0.74
N THR A 158 -5.93 2.78 0.58
CA THR A 158 -5.03 2.50 -0.54
C THR A 158 -5.76 1.68 -1.61
N LEU A 159 -5.76 2.13 -2.86
CA LEU A 159 -6.46 1.44 -3.95
C LEU A 159 -5.70 0.21 -4.46
N SER A 160 -4.37 0.31 -4.61
CA SER A 160 -3.52 -0.80 -5.04
C SER A 160 -2.35 -0.99 -4.07
N HIS A 161 -2.26 -2.19 -3.49
CA HIS A 161 -1.17 -2.59 -2.60
C HIS A 161 -0.56 -3.92 -3.06
N PHE A 162 -0.05 -3.89 -4.30
CA PHE A 162 0.65 -5.01 -4.97
C PHE A 162 -0.24 -6.22 -5.32
N ASP A 163 -1.54 -6.19 -5.06
CA ASP A 163 -2.47 -7.32 -5.18
C ASP A 163 -3.42 -7.20 -6.38
N ILE A 164 -2.88 -6.82 -7.55
CA ILE A 164 -3.71 -6.73 -8.78
C ILE A 164 -4.31 -8.12 -9.12
N PRO A 165 -5.50 -8.17 -9.75
CA PRO A 165 -6.14 -9.43 -10.13
C PRO A 165 -5.27 -10.25 -11.09
N GLN A 166 -5.16 -11.57 -10.84
CA GLN A 166 -4.39 -12.48 -11.69
C GLN A 166 -4.92 -12.48 -13.14
N ALA A 167 -6.24 -12.30 -13.32
CA ALA A 167 -6.87 -12.21 -14.64
C ALA A 167 -6.21 -11.15 -15.54
N LEU A 168 -5.87 -9.97 -15.00
CA LEU A 168 -5.20 -8.91 -15.75
C LEU A 168 -3.74 -9.26 -16.07
N GLN A 169 -3.08 -9.95 -15.14
CA GLN A 169 -1.72 -10.44 -15.34
C GLN A 169 -1.65 -11.51 -16.43
N ASP A 170 -2.65 -12.38 -16.50
CA ASP A 170 -2.75 -13.44 -17.51
C ASP A 170 -3.17 -12.91 -18.88
N GLU A 171 -4.08 -11.95 -18.93
CA GLU A 171 -4.61 -11.43 -20.19
C GLU A 171 -3.58 -10.59 -20.95
N TYR A 172 -2.88 -9.70 -20.25
CA TYR A 172 -2.03 -8.70 -20.91
C TYR A 172 -0.75 -8.34 -20.14
N GLU A 173 -0.30 -9.21 -19.23
CA GLU A 173 0.87 -8.96 -18.37
C GLU A 173 0.70 -7.81 -17.35
N GLY A 174 -0.54 -7.48 -16.99
CA GLY A 174 -0.84 -6.56 -15.90
C GLY A 174 -0.25 -5.17 -16.12
N ILE A 175 0.53 -4.69 -15.15
CA ILE A 175 1.11 -3.32 -15.14
C ILE A 175 2.07 -3.03 -16.30
N LEU A 176 2.52 -4.03 -17.05
CA LEU A 176 3.34 -3.82 -18.24
C LEU A 176 2.54 -3.33 -19.45
N SER A 177 1.23 -3.53 -19.46
CA SER A 177 0.37 -3.11 -20.56
C SER A 177 -0.26 -1.73 -20.32
N PRO A 178 -0.35 -0.87 -21.36
CA PRO A 178 -1.10 0.38 -21.25
C PRO A 178 -2.60 0.17 -21.00
N LYS A 179 -3.15 -1.02 -21.28
CA LYS A 179 -4.55 -1.36 -20.93
C LYS A 179 -4.81 -1.26 -19.43
N PHE A 180 -3.79 -1.49 -18.61
CA PHE A 180 -3.87 -1.38 -17.16
C PHE A 180 -4.38 -0.01 -16.70
N ILE A 181 -4.07 1.06 -17.45
CA ILE A 181 -4.48 2.43 -17.13
C ILE A 181 -6.01 2.56 -17.11
N GLU A 182 -6.69 1.99 -18.11
CA GLU A 182 -8.15 2.05 -18.21
C GLU A 182 -8.80 1.20 -17.11
N ASP A 183 -8.32 -0.03 -16.93
CA ASP A 183 -8.86 -0.96 -15.92
C ASP A 183 -8.67 -0.43 -14.49
N PHE A 184 -7.48 0.11 -14.16
CA PHE A 184 -7.24 0.72 -12.86
C PHE A 184 -8.10 1.96 -12.64
N THR A 185 -8.30 2.78 -13.68
CA THR A 185 -9.15 3.97 -13.59
C THR A 185 -10.60 3.60 -13.33
N ALA A 186 -11.12 2.58 -14.01
CA ALA A 186 -12.48 2.06 -13.81
C ALA A 186 -12.66 1.47 -12.39
N TYR A 187 -11.68 0.70 -11.91
CA TYR A 187 -11.66 0.20 -10.54
C TYR A 187 -11.65 1.33 -9.50
N ALA A 188 -10.81 2.34 -9.70
CA ALA A 188 -10.75 3.51 -8.83
C ALA A 188 -12.09 4.27 -8.79
N ASP A 189 -12.74 4.45 -9.96
CA ASP A 189 -14.06 5.09 -10.06
C ASP A 189 -15.13 4.34 -9.25
N VAL A 190 -15.14 3.00 -9.30
CA VAL A 190 -16.01 2.17 -8.44
C VAL A 190 -15.74 2.45 -6.97
N CYS A 191 -14.48 2.42 -6.54
CA CYS A 191 -14.13 2.68 -5.13
C CYS A 191 -14.54 4.10 -4.69
N PHE A 192 -14.33 5.12 -5.51
CA PHE A 192 -14.74 6.49 -5.17
C PHE A 192 -16.25 6.62 -5.04
N LYS A 193 -17.01 5.97 -5.93
CA LYS A 193 -18.46 5.98 -5.93
C LYS A 193 -19.05 5.26 -4.71
N GLU A 194 -18.54 4.08 -4.40
CA GLU A 194 -19.09 3.23 -3.34
C GLU A 194 -18.69 3.66 -1.93
N PHE A 195 -17.51 4.25 -1.76
CA PHE A 195 -16.94 4.49 -0.42
C PHE A 195 -16.58 5.96 -0.11
N GLY A 196 -16.51 6.83 -1.12
CA GLY A 196 -16.00 8.20 -0.95
C GLY A 196 -16.94 9.14 -0.18
N ASP A 197 -18.16 8.73 0.12
CA ASP A 197 -19.04 9.43 1.04
C ASP A 197 -18.45 9.45 2.48
N ARG A 198 -17.76 8.38 2.89
CA ARG A 198 -17.09 8.23 4.20
C ARG A 198 -15.56 8.33 4.12
N VAL A 199 -14.93 7.85 3.05
CA VAL A 199 -13.46 7.88 2.89
C VAL A 199 -13.00 9.26 2.41
N LYS A 200 -12.07 9.88 3.15
CA LYS A 200 -11.54 11.23 2.86
C LYS A 200 -10.07 11.28 2.52
N SER A 201 -9.35 10.18 2.64
CA SER A 201 -7.93 10.07 2.33
C SER A 201 -7.70 8.87 1.41
N TRP A 202 -7.24 9.14 0.19
CA TRP A 202 -7.02 8.14 -0.85
C TRP A 202 -5.55 8.08 -1.26
N MET A 203 -5.00 6.88 -1.31
CA MET A 203 -3.69 6.57 -1.87
C MET A 203 -3.87 5.64 -3.06
N THR A 204 -3.48 6.08 -4.24
CA THR A 204 -3.63 5.31 -5.48
C THR A 204 -2.79 4.03 -5.45
N PHE A 205 -1.47 4.17 -5.28
CA PHE A 205 -0.53 3.06 -5.20
C PHE A 205 0.26 3.14 -3.90
N ASN A 206 0.48 1.99 -3.27
CA ASN A 206 1.51 1.80 -2.27
C ASN A 206 2.86 1.58 -2.96
N GLU A 207 3.89 2.33 -2.58
CA GLU A 207 5.31 2.09 -2.88
C GLU A 207 5.61 1.53 -4.29
N PRO A 208 5.12 2.15 -5.37
CA PRO A 208 5.36 1.65 -6.72
C PRO A 208 6.85 1.62 -7.09
N ASN A 209 7.65 2.49 -6.44
CA ASN A 209 9.09 2.56 -6.62
C ASN A 209 9.83 1.30 -6.14
N ILE A 210 9.28 0.53 -5.20
CA ILE A 210 9.81 -0.79 -4.87
C ILE A 210 9.12 -1.89 -5.67
N GLN A 211 7.81 -1.80 -5.91
CA GLN A 211 7.03 -2.80 -6.65
C GLN A 211 7.63 -3.11 -8.03
N THR A 212 7.95 -2.07 -8.78
CA THR A 212 8.46 -2.19 -10.15
C THR A 212 9.86 -2.81 -10.17
N VAL A 213 10.69 -2.47 -9.18
CA VAL A 213 12.04 -3.02 -9.04
C VAL A 213 12.01 -4.48 -8.60
N THR A 214 11.22 -4.82 -7.58
CA THR A 214 11.20 -6.19 -7.03
C THR A 214 10.37 -7.16 -7.84
N GLY A 215 9.29 -6.70 -8.47
CA GLY A 215 8.38 -7.51 -9.28
C GLY A 215 8.80 -7.71 -10.74
N ASN A 216 9.37 -6.66 -11.37
CA ASN A 216 9.73 -6.64 -12.80
C ASN A 216 11.22 -6.48 -13.07
N GLY A 217 12.04 -6.26 -12.03
CA GLY A 217 13.50 -6.15 -12.16
C GLY A 217 14.22 -7.33 -11.52
N MET A 218 13.95 -7.59 -10.24
CA MET A 218 14.62 -8.62 -9.45
C MET A 218 13.88 -9.96 -9.45
N GLY A 219 12.60 -9.99 -9.82
CA GLY A 219 11.76 -11.19 -9.77
C GLY A 219 11.55 -11.76 -8.36
N MET A 220 11.69 -10.93 -7.33
CA MET A 220 11.57 -11.31 -5.91
C MET A 220 10.12 -11.31 -5.42
N MET A 221 9.27 -10.46 -6.01
CA MET A 221 7.85 -10.33 -5.71
C MET A 221 7.03 -10.67 -6.96
N PRO A 222 5.71 -10.96 -6.84
CA PRO A 222 4.85 -11.12 -8.00
C PRO A 222 4.93 -9.91 -8.95
N PRO A 223 4.86 -10.11 -10.28
CA PRO A 223 4.69 -11.38 -10.98
C PRO A 223 5.97 -12.23 -11.12
N GLY A 224 7.08 -11.81 -10.51
CA GLY A 224 8.32 -12.59 -10.46
C GLY A 224 9.10 -12.58 -11.78
N ARG A 225 9.15 -11.44 -12.46
CA ARG A 225 9.80 -11.27 -13.76
C ARG A 225 11.20 -10.67 -13.63
N CYS A 226 12.17 -11.24 -14.35
CA CYS A 226 13.54 -10.76 -14.42
C CYS A 226 14.31 -11.38 -15.61
N SER A 227 15.43 -10.76 -16.02
CA SER A 227 16.30 -11.24 -17.11
C SER A 227 17.17 -12.42 -16.67
N TYR A 228 17.09 -13.59 -17.32
CA TYR A 228 18.02 -14.69 -17.08
C TYR A 228 19.47 -14.34 -17.54
N PRO A 229 20.54 -14.74 -16.81
CA PRO A 229 20.56 -15.46 -15.54
C PRO A 229 20.56 -14.54 -14.31
N PHE A 230 20.17 -13.28 -14.45
CA PHE A 230 20.18 -12.27 -13.39
C PHE A 230 18.84 -12.22 -12.63
N GLY A 231 18.86 -11.63 -11.43
CA GLY A 231 17.71 -11.56 -10.53
C GLY A 231 17.75 -12.58 -9.40
N PHE A 232 16.73 -12.53 -8.53
CA PHE A 232 16.69 -13.32 -7.30
C PHE A 232 16.16 -14.74 -7.53
N GLY A 233 15.27 -14.91 -8.51
CA GLY A 233 14.70 -16.19 -8.90
C GLY A 233 15.31 -16.73 -10.20
N ASN A 234 15.05 -18.02 -10.49
CA ASN A 234 15.29 -18.58 -11.81
C ASN A 234 14.20 -18.09 -12.79
N CYS A 235 14.20 -16.80 -13.11
CA CYS A 235 13.19 -16.20 -13.97
C CYS A 235 13.28 -16.79 -15.38
N SER A 236 12.14 -17.31 -15.83
CA SER A 236 11.98 -17.82 -17.20
C SER A 236 11.48 -16.75 -18.18
N LYS A 237 11.05 -15.60 -17.66
CA LYS A 237 10.47 -14.48 -18.41
C LYS A 237 10.83 -13.15 -17.75
N GLY A 238 10.96 -12.11 -18.56
CA GLY A 238 11.21 -10.74 -18.10
C GLY A 238 12.38 -10.08 -18.81
N ASP A 239 12.41 -8.76 -18.75
CA ASP A 239 13.57 -7.93 -19.09
C ASP A 239 13.79 -6.87 -18.00
N SER A 240 14.75 -7.13 -17.11
CA SER A 240 15.11 -6.26 -15.99
C SER A 240 15.66 -4.89 -16.41
N THR A 241 16.03 -4.71 -17.69
CA THR A 241 16.55 -3.44 -18.21
C THR A 241 15.45 -2.51 -18.71
N THR A 242 14.25 -3.05 -19.01
CA THR A 242 13.15 -2.28 -19.59
C THR A 242 11.85 -2.35 -18.80
N GLU A 243 11.50 -3.51 -18.25
CA GLU A 243 10.19 -3.73 -17.62
C GLU A 243 9.95 -2.88 -16.37
N PRO A 244 10.92 -2.62 -15.47
CA PRO A 244 10.70 -1.69 -14.36
C PRO A 244 10.29 -0.29 -14.83
N TYR A 245 10.88 0.19 -15.94
CA TYR A 245 10.56 1.49 -16.54
C TYR A 245 9.18 1.52 -17.17
N LEU A 246 8.80 0.45 -17.89
CA LEU A 246 7.48 0.32 -18.48
C LEU A 246 6.38 0.24 -17.40
N ALA A 247 6.60 -0.57 -16.38
CA ALA A 247 5.69 -0.70 -15.25
C ALA A 247 5.50 0.63 -14.51
N ALA A 248 6.59 1.34 -14.20
CA ALA A 248 6.52 2.65 -13.55
C ALA A 248 5.76 3.68 -14.39
N HIS A 249 6.01 3.70 -15.71
CA HIS A 249 5.32 4.60 -16.63
C HIS A 249 3.81 4.38 -16.61
N ASN A 250 3.36 3.12 -16.74
CA ASN A 250 1.94 2.80 -16.70
C ASN A 250 1.32 3.07 -15.33
N ILE A 251 2.03 2.82 -14.23
CA ILE A 251 1.56 3.17 -12.88
C ILE A 251 1.37 4.68 -12.73
N LEU A 252 2.33 5.50 -13.18
CA LEU A 252 2.23 6.97 -13.11
C LEU A 252 1.07 7.49 -13.96
N LEU A 253 0.85 6.93 -15.15
CA LEU A 253 -0.31 7.27 -15.97
C LEU A 253 -1.64 6.84 -15.31
N SER A 254 -1.68 5.65 -14.71
CA SER A 254 -2.84 5.14 -13.96
C SER A 254 -3.15 6.01 -12.74
N HIS A 255 -2.10 6.45 -12.01
CA HIS A 255 -2.20 7.40 -10.92
C HIS A 255 -2.82 8.72 -11.41
N ALA A 256 -2.26 9.30 -12.46
CA ALA A 256 -2.73 10.57 -13.02
C ALA A 256 -4.19 10.48 -13.48
N ALA A 257 -4.58 9.38 -14.14
CA ALA A 257 -5.94 9.14 -14.60
C ALA A 257 -6.94 9.01 -13.44
N ALA A 258 -6.63 8.19 -12.42
CA ALA A 258 -7.48 8.05 -11.23
C ALA A 258 -7.60 9.36 -10.44
N VAL A 259 -6.50 10.11 -10.29
CA VAL A 259 -6.51 11.45 -9.67
C VAL A 259 -7.39 12.40 -10.48
N HIS A 260 -7.30 12.38 -11.81
CA HIS A 260 -8.13 13.22 -12.67
C HIS A 260 -9.62 12.91 -12.48
N VAL A 261 -10.01 11.63 -12.46
CA VAL A 261 -11.39 11.20 -12.18
C VAL A 261 -11.85 11.68 -10.81
N TYR A 262 -11.05 11.47 -9.76
CA TYR A 262 -11.39 11.89 -8.41
C TYR A 262 -11.62 13.41 -8.31
N ARG A 263 -10.66 14.19 -8.82
CA ARG A 263 -10.70 15.66 -8.73
C ARG A 263 -11.86 16.26 -9.52
N THR A 264 -12.17 15.71 -10.69
CA THR A 264 -13.23 16.22 -11.57
C THR A 264 -14.62 15.83 -11.08
N ASN A 265 -14.80 14.58 -10.64
CA ASN A 265 -16.15 14.04 -10.42
C ASN A 265 -16.56 14.00 -8.95
N TYR A 266 -15.59 13.88 -8.03
CA TYR A 266 -15.86 13.50 -6.64
C TYR A 266 -15.35 14.52 -5.62
N GLN A 267 -14.19 15.14 -5.83
CA GLN A 267 -13.51 15.93 -4.79
C GLN A 267 -14.34 17.09 -4.24
N GLU A 268 -15.08 17.81 -5.08
CA GLU A 268 -15.95 18.91 -4.63
C GLU A 268 -17.05 18.43 -3.65
N LYS A 269 -17.67 17.28 -3.97
CA LYS A 269 -18.77 16.72 -3.19
C LYS A 269 -18.28 15.97 -1.95
N GLN A 270 -17.25 15.14 -2.13
CA GLN A 270 -16.74 14.24 -1.11
C GLN A 270 -15.74 14.94 -0.17
N LYS A 271 -15.12 16.04 -0.60
CA LYS A 271 -14.16 16.85 0.16
C LYS A 271 -12.92 16.09 0.67
N GLY A 272 -12.60 14.94 0.07
CA GLY A 272 -11.39 14.19 0.42
C GLY A 272 -10.14 14.63 -0.35
N LYS A 273 -9.02 13.98 -0.06
CA LYS A 273 -7.71 14.16 -0.69
C LYS A 273 -7.28 12.86 -1.35
N ILE A 274 -6.47 12.98 -2.41
CA ILE A 274 -5.92 11.83 -3.13
C ILE A 274 -4.43 12.06 -3.42
N GLY A 275 -3.64 11.00 -3.28
CA GLY A 275 -2.19 11.01 -3.50
C GLY A 275 -1.63 9.62 -3.86
N ILE A 276 -0.32 9.50 -3.69
CA ILE A 276 0.46 8.27 -3.91
C ILE A 276 1.39 8.08 -2.70
N THR A 277 1.64 6.84 -2.31
CA THR A 277 2.56 6.51 -1.21
C THR A 277 3.86 6.01 -1.79
N LEU A 278 4.99 6.59 -1.37
CA LEU A 278 6.33 6.19 -1.82
C LEU A 278 7.15 5.65 -0.65
N LEU A 279 7.92 4.59 -0.91
CA LEU A 279 8.93 4.13 0.04
C LEU A 279 10.11 5.10 -0.02
N ALA A 280 10.48 5.69 1.11
CA ALA A 280 11.59 6.63 1.20
C ALA A 280 12.67 6.11 2.14
N PHE A 281 13.89 5.96 1.63
CA PHE A 281 15.08 5.83 2.47
C PHE A 281 15.85 7.15 2.47
N TRP A 282 16.47 7.46 3.60
CA TRP A 282 17.49 8.50 3.67
C TRP A 282 18.85 7.86 3.35
N PHE A 283 19.58 8.46 2.43
CA PHE A 283 20.92 8.01 2.06
C PHE A 283 21.95 9.03 2.50
N GLU A 284 23.06 8.53 3.04
CA GLU A 284 24.23 9.32 3.37
C GLU A 284 25.42 8.85 2.53
N PRO A 285 26.31 9.76 2.10
CA PRO A 285 27.48 9.37 1.34
C PRO A 285 28.42 8.52 2.21
N MET A 286 28.97 7.44 1.64
CA MET A 286 29.89 6.55 2.36
C MET A 286 31.16 7.29 2.83
N THR A 287 31.63 8.24 2.03
CA THR A 287 32.76 9.13 2.35
C THR A 287 32.49 10.56 1.90
N ASN A 288 33.39 11.49 2.25
CA ASN A 288 33.33 12.88 1.76
C ASN A 288 33.84 13.06 0.31
N LEU A 289 34.12 11.97 -0.42
CA LEU A 289 34.50 12.05 -1.81
C LEU A 289 33.33 12.56 -2.66
N THR A 290 33.62 13.43 -3.64
CA THR A 290 32.59 13.99 -4.53
C THR A 290 31.79 12.92 -5.27
N GLN A 291 32.40 11.77 -5.54
CA GLN A 291 31.74 10.63 -6.19
C GLN A 291 30.64 10.00 -5.32
N ASP A 292 30.87 9.89 -4.02
CA ASP A 292 29.93 9.33 -3.06
C ASP A 292 28.78 10.30 -2.81
N VAL A 293 29.08 11.60 -2.69
CA VAL A 293 28.05 12.65 -2.62
C VAL A 293 27.13 12.60 -3.85
N ALA A 294 27.72 12.53 -5.04
CA ALA A 294 26.95 12.41 -6.27
C ALA A 294 26.20 11.07 -6.38
N ALA A 295 26.71 9.99 -5.78
CA ALA A 295 26.02 8.70 -5.72
C ALA A 295 24.78 8.77 -4.82
N THR A 296 24.87 9.46 -3.69
CA THR A 296 23.74 9.75 -2.79
C THR A 296 22.63 10.52 -3.51
N GLU A 297 22.97 11.55 -4.29
CA GLU A 297 21.99 12.28 -5.09
C GLU A 297 21.32 11.37 -6.13
N ARG A 298 22.11 10.57 -6.86
CA ARG A 298 21.57 9.63 -7.85
C ARG A 298 20.62 8.61 -7.24
N ILE A 299 20.95 8.01 -6.09
CA ILE A 299 20.06 7.01 -5.50
C ILE A 299 18.74 7.64 -4.99
N CYS A 300 18.79 8.87 -4.48
CA CYS A 300 17.58 9.63 -4.15
C CYS A 300 16.71 9.89 -5.39
N ASP A 301 17.31 10.30 -6.52
CA ASP A 301 16.60 10.52 -7.77
C ASP A 301 15.98 9.21 -8.30
N PHE A 302 16.70 8.10 -8.25
CA PHE A 302 16.20 6.81 -8.70
C PHE A 302 15.15 6.18 -7.76
N GLN A 303 15.21 6.45 -6.45
CA GLN A 303 14.22 5.92 -5.51
C GLN A 303 12.96 6.78 -5.44
N LEU A 304 13.10 8.11 -5.37
CA LEU A 304 11.99 9.05 -5.15
C LEU A 304 11.75 9.93 -6.36
N GLY A 305 12.80 10.54 -6.92
CA GLY A 305 12.69 11.49 -8.04
C GLY A 305 11.94 10.93 -9.25
N TRP A 306 12.11 9.64 -9.52
CA TRP A 306 11.43 8.90 -10.59
C TRP A 306 9.88 8.96 -10.50
N TYR A 307 9.31 9.09 -9.30
CA TYR A 307 7.85 9.12 -9.09
C TYR A 307 7.30 10.49 -8.65
N VAL A 308 8.15 11.47 -8.42
CA VAL A 308 7.79 12.81 -7.90
C VAL A 308 8.07 13.93 -8.91
N SER A 309 8.58 13.59 -10.10
CA SER A 309 9.01 14.55 -11.13
C SER A 309 7.85 15.25 -11.87
#